data_AF-A0A925MDL0-F1
#
_entry.id   AF-A0A925MDL0-F1
#
_cell.length_a   1.000
_cell.length_b   1.000
_cell.length_c   1.000
_cell.angle_alpha   90.00
_cell.angle_beta   90.00
_cell.angle_gamma   90.00
#
_symmetry.space_group_name_H-M   'P 1'
#
loop_
_entity.id
_entity.type
_entity.pdbx_description
1 polymer ?
#
loop_
_entity_poly.entity_id
_entity_poly.type
_entity_poly.pdbx_seq_one_letter_code
_entity_poly.pdbx_strand_id
1 'polypeptide(L)'
;VVRALGRPLLRFAAPVAVFAIAGMAYNLVRFGAPTEFGHTYLEVRQQLQIEQFGLASYHYLARNLAVAFTLLPELSARAPYVQISGHGLALWVTTPILVLLLWPREKNPLHRTLWLCVLAVALPSLLYQNSGWVQFGYRFSLDYFALLILLLAIGGRPLTRVAKALIVAGIVVNLFGAVTFDRGWTYYRLGGNTYDVVVPH
;
A
#
# COMPACT_ATOMS: atom_id res chain seq x y z
N VAL A 1 -1.31 -35.06 -3.93
CA VAL A 1 -1.69 -33.63 -4.04
C VAL A 1 -0.62 -32.79 -4.74
N VAL A 2 0.64 -32.75 -4.27
CA VAL A 2 1.70 -31.89 -4.86
C VAL A 2 1.99 -32.17 -6.35
N ARG A 3 2.07 -33.44 -6.78
CA ARG A 3 2.26 -33.80 -8.20
C ARG A 3 1.09 -33.38 -9.11
N ALA A 4 -0.13 -33.30 -8.58
CA ALA A 4 -1.32 -32.90 -9.35
C ALA A 4 -1.40 -31.38 -9.58
N LEU A 5 -0.69 -30.59 -8.77
CA LEU A 5 -0.65 -29.13 -8.87
C LEU A 5 0.41 -28.62 -9.86
N GLY A 6 1.35 -29.47 -10.31
CA GLY A 6 2.44 -29.04 -11.18
C GLY A 6 1.98 -28.40 -12.49
N ARG A 7 1.03 -29.04 -13.19
CA ARG A 7 0.52 -28.51 -14.48
C ARG A 7 -0.28 -27.22 -14.32
N PRO A 8 -1.20 -27.08 -13.34
CA PRO A 8 -1.83 -25.79 -13.02
C PRO A 8 -0.83 -24.69 -12.64
N LEU A 9 0.15 -24.99 -11.78
CA LEU A 9 1.15 -24.02 -11.35
C LEU A 9 2.02 -23.55 -12.51
N LEU A 10 2.44 -24.46 -13.40
CA LEU A 10 3.17 -24.10 -14.61
C LEU A 10 2.34 -23.19 -15.54
N ARG A 11 1.06 -23.50 -15.73
CA ARG A 11 0.16 -22.66 -16.55
C ARG A 11 -0.03 -21.26 -15.95
N PHE A 12 -0.06 -21.16 -14.62
CA PHE A 12 -0.14 -19.88 -13.92
C PHE A 12 1.18 -19.10 -13.97
N ALA A 13 2.31 -19.78 -13.74
CA ALA A 13 3.63 -19.17 -13.69
C ALA A 13 4.18 -18.78 -15.08
N ALA A 14 3.78 -19.50 -16.14
CA ALA A 14 4.26 -19.24 -17.49
C ALA A 14 4.10 -17.78 -17.95
N PRO A 15 2.89 -17.15 -17.91
CA PRO A 15 2.76 -15.76 -18.30
C PRO A 15 3.56 -14.81 -17.40
N VAL A 16 3.62 -15.07 -16.09
CA VAL A 16 4.39 -14.26 -15.14
C VAL A 16 5.88 -14.30 -15.48
N ALA A 17 6.42 -15.49 -15.78
CA ALA A 17 7.80 -15.67 -16.18
C ALA A 17 8.10 -14.97 -17.51
N VAL A 18 7.18 -15.03 -18.49
CA VAL A 18 7.31 -14.32 -19.76
C VAL A 18 7.42 -12.80 -19.53
N PHE A 19 6.53 -12.22 -18.72
CA PHE A 19 6.59 -10.79 -18.40
C PHE A 19 7.84 -10.42 -17.61
N ALA A 20 8.28 -11.26 -16.67
CA ALA A 20 9.50 -11.04 -15.90
C ALA A 20 10.74 -11.04 -16.82
N ILE A 21 10.86 -12.02 -17.71
CA ILE A 21 11.98 -12.11 -18.67
C ILE A 21 11.96 -10.93 -19.64
N ALA A 22 10.79 -10.56 -20.16
CA ALA A 22 10.65 -9.40 -21.03
C ALA A 22 11.06 -8.10 -20.31
N GLY A 23 10.67 -7.93 -19.04
CA GLY A 23 11.09 -6.81 -18.20
C GLY A 23 12.61 -6.78 -17.95
N MET A 24 13.21 -7.94 -17.65
CA MET A 24 14.66 -8.06 -17.49
C MET A 24 15.43 -7.73 -18.77
N ALA A 25 14.93 -8.18 -19.92
CA ALA A 25 15.53 -7.85 -21.22
C ALA A 25 15.41 -6.34 -21.52
N TYR A 26 14.25 -5.74 -21.24
CA TYR A 26 14.04 -4.30 -21.35
C TYR A 26 15.00 -3.51 -20.45
N ASN A 27 15.16 -3.93 -19.19
CA ASN A 27 16.08 -3.31 -18.25
C ASN A 27 17.54 -3.45 -18.70
N LEU A 28 17.94 -4.60 -19.24
CA LEU A 28 19.27 -4.80 -19.79
C LEU A 28 19.57 -3.82 -20.93
N VAL A 29 18.63 -3.64 -21.87
CA VAL A 29 18.80 -2.70 -22.99
C VAL A 29 18.81 -1.25 -22.52
N ARG A 30 17.97 -0.90 -21.53
CA ARG A 30 17.81 0.49 -21.07
C ARG A 30 18.88 0.93 -20.07
N PHE A 31 19.30 0.04 -19.18
CA PHE A 31 20.13 0.36 -18.02
C PHE A 31 21.43 -0.46 -17.94
N GLY A 32 21.66 -1.39 -18.87
CA GLY A 32 22.86 -2.23 -18.89
C GLY A 32 22.84 -3.40 -17.90
N ALA A 33 21.77 -3.56 -17.11
CA ALA A 33 21.63 -4.67 -16.17
C ALA A 33 20.17 -5.17 -16.09
N PRO A 34 19.93 -6.50 -16.01
CA PRO A 34 18.58 -7.05 -16.06
C PRO A 34 17.76 -6.79 -14.78
N THR A 35 18.43 -6.55 -13.66
CA THR A 35 17.83 -6.29 -12.35
C THR A 35 17.84 -4.81 -11.96
N GLU A 36 18.26 -3.92 -12.87
CA GLU A 36 18.22 -2.47 -12.63
C GLU A 36 16.83 -1.94 -13.03
N PHE A 37 16.15 -1.30 -12.09
CA PHE A 37 14.79 -0.78 -12.27
C PHE A 37 14.75 0.73 -12.56
N GLY A 38 15.93 1.36 -12.68
CA GLY A 38 16.10 2.78 -12.94
C GLY A 38 16.24 3.63 -11.67
N HIS A 39 16.23 3.01 -10.48
CA HIS A 39 16.26 3.73 -9.21
C HIS A 39 17.61 4.39 -8.93
N THR A 40 18.69 3.86 -9.49
CA THR A 40 20.01 4.50 -9.46
C THR A 40 20.04 5.86 -10.16
N TYR A 41 19.08 6.13 -11.07
CA TYR A 41 19.02 7.36 -11.86
C TYR A 41 17.96 8.37 -11.36
N LEU A 42 17.23 8.05 -10.29
CA LEU A 42 16.19 8.92 -9.76
C LEU A 42 16.71 9.69 -8.55
N GLU A 43 16.64 11.02 -8.59
CA GLU A 43 16.80 11.84 -7.39
C GLU A 43 15.53 11.73 -6.54
N VAL A 44 15.54 10.79 -5.60
CA VAL A 44 14.43 10.58 -4.66
C VAL A 44 14.77 11.11 -3.29
N ARG A 45 13.75 11.62 -2.57
CA ARG A 45 13.90 12.08 -1.17
C ARG A 45 14.46 11.01 -0.24
N GLN A 46 14.39 9.74 -0.62
CA GLN A 46 14.79 8.60 0.18
C GLN A 46 16.10 7.96 -0.28
N GLN A 47 16.87 8.67 -1.12
CA GLN A 47 18.11 8.19 -1.72
C GLN A 47 19.09 7.62 -0.68
N LEU A 48 19.34 8.35 0.41
CA LEU A 48 20.24 7.91 1.48
C LEU A 48 19.80 6.58 2.13
N GLN A 49 18.49 6.35 2.28
CA GLN A 49 17.98 5.09 2.81
C GLN A 49 18.19 3.95 1.82
N ILE A 50 18.02 4.21 0.52
CA ILE A 50 18.25 3.24 -0.55
C ILE A 50 19.73 2.88 -0.64
N GLU A 51 20.63 3.86 -0.53
CA GLU A 51 22.08 3.64 -0.53
C GLU A 51 22.52 2.82 0.70
N GLN A 52 21.92 3.06 1.87
CA GLN A 52 22.27 2.36 3.11
C GLN A 52 21.67 0.96 3.22
N PHE A 53 20.40 0.77 2.85
CA PHE A 53 19.64 -0.45 3.11
C PHE A 53 19.19 -1.19 1.84
N GLY A 54 19.45 -0.64 0.66
CA GLY A 54 18.91 -1.12 -0.61
C GLY A 54 17.42 -0.78 -0.78
N LEU A 55 16.85 -1.24 -1.90
CA LEU A 55 15.45 -1.01 -2.24
C LEU A 55 14.46 -1.86 -1.41
N ALA A 56 14.87 -3.07 -1.03
CA ALA A 56 14.07 -4.01 -0.25
C ALA A 56 14.84 -4.46 1.00
N SER A 57 14.31 -4.13 2.17
CA SER A 57 14.93 -4.40 3.46
C SER A 57 13.89 -4.48 4.57
N TYR A 58 14.15 -5.34 5.57
CA TYR A 58 13.36 -5.40 6.80
C TYR A 58 13.30 -4.06 7.53
N HIS A 59 14.29 -3.18 7.34
CA HIS A 59 14.32 -1.83 7.90
C HIS A 59 13.04 -1.03 7.59
N TYR A 60 12.44 -1.21 6.42
CA TYR A 60 11.26 -0.47 6.00
C TYR A 60 9.95 -0.97 6.62
N LEU A 61 9.93 -2.19 7.17
CA LEU A 61 8.71 -2.85 7.63
C LEU A 61 7.98 -2.02 8.70
N ALA A 62 8.69 -1.63 9.76
CA ALA A 62 8.10 -0.90 10.88
C ALA A 62 7.47 0.42 10.41
N ARG A 63 8.15 1.13 9.53
CA ARG A 63 7.67 2.39 8.97
C ARG A 63 6.46 2.18 8.07
N ASN A 64 6.50 1.22 7.15
CA ASN A 64 5.39 0.97 6.24
C ASN A 64 4.14 0.51 7.00
N LEU A 65 4.30 -0.28 8.06
CA LEU A 65 3.20 -0.65 8.97
C LEU A 65 2.63 0.57 9.70
N ALA A 66 3.49 1.48 10.19
CA ALA A 66 3.04 2.72 10.82
C ALA A 66 2.23 3.58 9.82
N VAL A 67 2.72 3.74 8.59
CA VAL A 67 1.98 4.47 7.55
C VAL A 67 0.64 3.79 7.24
N ALA A 68 0.63 2.46 7.10
CA ALA A 68 -0.56 1.69 6.76
C ALA A 68 -1.64 1.70 7.86
N PHE A 69 -1.25 1.75 9.14
CA PHE A 69 -2.18 1.47 10.25
C PHE A 69 -2.28 2.54 11.33
N THR A 70 -1.32 3.47 11.45
CA THR A 70 -1.26 4.41 12.60
C THR A 70 -1.36 5.88 12.21
N LEU A 71 -1.30 6.25 10.93
CA LEU A 71 -1.44 7.65 10.51
C LEU A 71 -2.90 8.12 10.54
N LEU A 72 -3.19 9.01 11.49
CA LEU A 72 -4.48 9.66 11.66
C LEU A 72 -4.46 11.09 11.12
N PRO A 73 -5.62 11.68 10.80
CA PRO A 73 -5.70 13.11 10.54
C PRO A 73 -5.39 13.88 11.83
N GLU A 74 -4.60 14.94 11.72
CA GLU A 74 -4.36 15.86 12.82
C GLU A 74 -5.49 16.87 12.91
N LEU A 75 -6.11 16.96 14.09
CA LEU A 75 -7.18 17.89 14.37
C LEU A 75 -6.62 19.12 15.07
N SER A 76 -7.00 20.30 14.60
CA SER A 76 -6.56 21.59 15.15
C SER A 76 -7.75 22.46 15.52
N ALA A 77 -7.59 23.30 16.54
CA ALA A 77 -8.58 24.31 16.91
C ALA A 77 -8.64 25.49 15.94
N ARG A 78 -7.67 25.59 15.02
CA ARG A 78 -7.59 26.66 14.01
C ARG A 78 -7.69 26.06 12.62
N ALA A 79 -8.20 26.85 11.66
CA ALA A 79 -8.24 26.47 10.26
C ALA A 79 -6.85 26.00 9.79
N PRO A 80 -6.76 24.90 8.99
CA PRO A 80 -7.84 24.19 8.31
C PRO A 80 -8.63 23.16 9.15
N TYR A 81 -8.44 23.12 10.48
CA TYR A 81 -9.05 22.18 11.44
C TYR A 81 -8.70 20.71 11.29
N VAL A 82 -8.36 20.28 10.07
CA VAL A 82 -7.89 18.94 9.72
C VAL A 82 -6.65 19.07 8.85
N GLN A 83 -5.58 18.38 9.23
CA GLN A 83 -4.37 18.24 8.42
C GLN A 83 -4.01 16.78 8.22
N ILE A 84 -3.54 16.47 7.02
CA ILE A 84 -3.09 15.14 6.61
C ILE A 84 -1.59 15.16 6.46
N SER A 85 -0.91 14.14 6.97
CA SER A 85 0.53 13.97 6.74
C SER A 85 0.80 13.74 5.25
N GLY A 86 1.94 14.22 4.73
CA GLY A 86 2.37 13.90 3.36
C GLY A 86 2.59 12.40 3.11
N HIS A 87 2.77 11.61 4.18
CA HIS A 87 2.77 10.13 4.14
C HIS A 87 1.39 9.50 4.03
N GLY A 88 0.32 10.30 4.07
CA GLY A 88 -1.07 9.87 3.93
C GLY A 88 -1.74 9.47 5.24
N LEU A 89 -2.84 8.73 5.09
CA LEU A 89 -3.71 8.24 6.16
C LEU A 89 -3.73 6.71 6.18
N ALA A 90 -3.95 6.17 7.38
CA ALA A 90 -4.10 4.74 7.60
C ALA A 90 -5.23 4.15 6.75
N LEU A 91 -5.09 2.88 6.38
CA LEU A 91 -6.04 2.16 5.52
C LEU A 91 -7.44 2.11 6.10
N TRP A 92 -7.55 1.94 7.41
CA TRP A 92 -8.85 1.88 8.08
C TRP A 92 -9.48 3.26 8.30
N VAL A 93 -8.72 4.35 8.14
CA VAL A 93 -9.27 5.72 8.11
C VAL A 93 -9.86 6.02 6.73
N THR A 94 -9.11 5.69 5.68
CA THR A 94 -9.56 5.91 4.29
C THR A 94 -10.61 4.90 3.86
N THR A 95 -10.56 3.66 4.37
CA THR A 95 -11.52 2.59 4.08
C THR A 95 -12.00 1.91 5.37
N PRO A 96 -12.88 2.55 6.16
CA PRO A 96 -13.31 2.05 7.47
C PRO A 96 -13.99 0.68 7.43
N ILE A 97 -14.61 0.30 6.31
CA ILE A 97 -15.24 -1.01 6.17
C ILE A 97 -14.25 -2.17 6.33
N LEU A 98 -12.95 -1.94 6.07
CA LEU A 98 -11.90 -2.95 6.27
C LEU A 98 -11.76 -3.40 7.74
N VAL A 99 -12.20 -2.59 8.71
CA VAL A 99 -12.22 -2.98 10.13
C VAL A 99 -13.06 -4.24 10.36
N LEU A 100 -14.07 -4.48 9.52
CA LEU A 100 -14.89 -5.69 9.61
C LEU A 100 -14.14 -6.99 9.27
N LEU A 101 -12.97 -6.91 8.62
CA LEU A 101 -12.10 -8.05 8.37
C LEU A 101 -11.56 -8.69 9.65
N LEU A 102 -11.49 -7.95 10.75
CA LEU A 102 -11.05 -8.47 12.05
C LEU A 102 -12.06 -9.43 12.68
N TRP A 103 -13.32 -9.39 12.24
CA TRP A 103 -14.40 -10.19 12.83
C TRP A 103 -15.29 -10.85 11.76
N PRO A 104 -14.75 -11.71 10.87
CA PRO A 104 -15.58 -12.37 9.86
C PRO A 104 -16.65 -13.26 10.52
N ARG A 105 -17.84 -13.33 9.91
CA ARG A 105 -18.93 -14.22 10.37
C ARG A 105 -18.72 -15.64 9.89
N GLU A 106 -18.15 -15.79 8.70
CA GLU A 106 -17.82 -17.07 8.08
C GLU A 106 -16.32 -17.19 7.82
N LYS A 107 -15.75 -18.37 8.07
CA LYS A 107 -14.32 -18.67 7.87
C LYS A 107 -14.15 -19.92 6.99
N ASN A 108 -14.64 -19.83 5.76
CA ASN A 108 -14.44 -20.87 4.74
C ASN A 108 -12.93 -21.14 4.52
N PRO A 109 -12.48 -22.36 4.17
CA PRO A 109 -11.11 -22.62 3.72
C PRO A 109 -10.51 -21.57 2.77
N LEU A 110 -11.31 -20.99 1.88
CA LEU A 110 -10.89 -19.90 0.98
C LEU A 110 -10.40 -18.65 1.74
N HIS A 111 -10.94 -18.37 2.92
CA HIS A 111 -10.56 -17.23 3.75
C HIS A 111 -9.07 -17.26 4.13
N ARG A 112 -8.54 -18.43 4.51
CA ARG A 112 -7.12 -18.59 4.81
C ARG A 112 -6.26 -18.39 3.56
N THR A 113 -6.69 -18.97 2.43
CA THR A 113 -5.97 -18.83 1.15
C THR A 113 -5.90 -17.37 0.71
N LEU A 114 -6.99 -16.61 0.84
CA LEU A 114 -6.99 -15.19 0.48
C LEU A 114 -6.08 -14.36 1.38
N TRP A 115 -6.04 -14.61 2.69
CA TRP A 115 -5.08 -13.94 3.56
C TRP A 115 -3.62 -14.26 3.19
N LEU A 116 -3.33 -15.49 2.79
CA LEU A 116 -2.00 -15.85 2.29
C LEU A 116 -1.68 -15.11 0.98
N CYS A 117 -2.65 -14.95 0.08
CA CYS A 117 -2.47 -14.14 -1.13
C CYS A 117 -2.27 -12.65 -0.80
N VAL A 118 -3.04 -12.08 0.14
CA VAL A 118 -2.84 -10.71 0.63
C VAL A 118 -1.43 -10.56 1.18
N LEU A 119 -0.98 -11.48 2.03
CA LEU A 119 0.37 -11.43 2.60
C LEU A 119 1.46 -11.57 1.54
N ALA A 120 1.29 -12.47 0.57
CA ALA A 120 2.25 -12.68 -0.51
C ALA A 120 2.44 -11.42 -1.38
N VAL A 121 1.40 -10.60 -1.55
CA VAL A 121 1.46 -9.34 -2.30
C VAL A 121 1.88 -8.17 -1.41
N ALA A 122 1.39 -8.11 -0.17
CA ALA A 122 1.68 -7.03 0.75
C ALA A 122 3.12 -7.08 1.27
N LEU A 123 3.68 -8.27 1.52
CA LEU A 123 4.99 -8.40 2.17
C LEU A 123 6.13 -7.78 1.36
N PRO A 124 6.28 -8.03 0.04
CA PRO A 124 7.28 -7.32 -0.77
C PRO A 124 7.10 -5.80 -0.68
N SER A 125 5.86 -5.32 -0.75
CA SER A 125 5.53 -3.89 -0.67
C SER A 125 5.86 -3.29 0.71
N LEU A 126 5.63 -4.04 1.79
CA LEU A 126 5.97 -3.64 3.16
C LEU A 126 7.47 -3.66 3.44
N LEU A 127 8.24 -4.47 2.72
CA LEU A 127 9.70 -4.54 2.83
C LEU A 127 10.39 -3.61 1.84
N TYR A 128 9.67 -2.99 0.91
CA TYR A 128 10.24 -2.04 -0.04
C TYR A 128 10.31 -0.64 0.56
N GLN A 129 11.10 0.24 -0.08
CA GLN A 129 11.11 1.68 0.17
C GLN A 129 9.76 2.33 -0.23
N ASN A 130 8.68 1.97 0.47
CA ASN A 130 7.28 2.31 0.18
C ASN A 130 6.67 3.23 1.24
N SER A 131 7.52 4.02 1.91
CA SER A 131 7.01 5.03 2.84
C SER A 131 6.25 6.14 2.11
N GLY A 132 6.52 6.32 0.80
CA GLY A 132 5.77 7.21 -0.09
C GLY A 132 5.96 8.69 0.23
N TRP A 133 5.73 9.53 -0.79
CA TRP A 133 5.63 10.98 -0.68
C TRP A 133 5.23 11.55 -2.06
N VAL A 134 4.22 12.40 -2.24
CA VAL A 134 3.09 12.70 -1.34
C VAL A 134 1.93 11.75 -1.66
N GLN A 135 1.16 11.33 -0.65
CA GLN A 135 -0.03 10.48 -0.83
C GLN A 135 -1.17 10.84 0.12
N PHE A 136 -2.41 10.55 -0.26
CA PHE A 136 -3.60 10.78 0.58
C PHE A 136 -3.89 9.59 1.52
N GLY A 137 -3.97 8.39 0.96
CA GLY A 137 -4.02 7.12 1.70
C GLY A 137 -2.76 6.30 1.45
N TYR A 138 -2.63 5.17 2.15
CA TYR A 138 -1.53 4.25 1.90
C TYR A 138 -1.66 3.56 0.53
N ARG A 139 -1.15 4.20 -0.53
CA ARG A 139 -1.35 3.80 -1.94
C ARG A 139 -0.81 2.41 -2.27
N PHE A 140 0.20 1.97 -1.52
CA PHE A 140 0.82 0.67 -1.70
C PHE A 140 -0.09 -0.49 -1.30
N SER A 141 -1.23 -0.23 -0.65
CA SER A 141 -2.25 -1.25 -0.46
C SER A 141 -3.02 -1.62 -1.72
N LEU A 142 -3.01 -0.76 -2.75
CA LEU A 142 -3.81 -0.95 -3.95
C LEU A 142 -3.49 -2.29 -4.64
N ASP A 143 -2.26 -2.77 -4.53
CA ASP A 143 -1.81 -4.06 -5.07
C ASP A 143 -2.57 -5.26 -4.50
N TYR A 144 -2.98 -5.19 -3.23
CA TYR A 144 -3.70 -6.27 -2.54
C TYR A 144 -5.12 -5.88 -2.12
N PHE A 145 -5.59 -4.68 -2.47
CA PHE A 145 -6.87 -4.15 -2.01
C PHE A 145 -8.06 -4.96 -2.55
N ALA A 146 -7.99 -5.39 -3.81
CA ALA A 146 -9.03 -6.24 -4.39
C ALA A 146 -9.23 -7.55 -3.59
N LEU A 147 -8.14 -8.13 -3.07
CA LEU A 147 -8.20 -9.32 -2.22
C LEU A 147 -8.82 -9.02 -0.86
N LEU A 148 -8.59 -7.84 -0.29
CA LEU A 148 -9.25 -7.39 0.95
C LEU A 148 -10.76 -7.22 0.76
N ILE A 149 -11.19 -6.67 -0.38
CA ILE A 149 -12.63 -6.57 -0.72
C ILE A 149 -13.24 -7.96 -0.89
N LEU A 150 -12.54 -8.88 -1.54
CA LEU A 150 -13.00 -10.25 -1.67
C LEU A 150 -13.11 -10.95 -0.29
N LEU A 151 -12.16 -10.73 0.61
CA LEU A 151 -12.23 -11.21 2.00
C LEU A 151 -13.45 -10.66 2.76
N LEU A 152 -13.81 -9.39 2.54
CA LEU A 152 -15.04 -8.82 3.10
C LEU A 152 -16.27 -9.52 2.51
N ALA A 153 -16.30 -9.73 1.19
CA ALA A 153 -17.43 -10.34 0.49
C ALA A 153 -17.69 -11.79 0.95
N ILE A 154 -16.63 -12.60 1.09
CA ILE A 154 -16.75 -13.99 1.57
C ILE A 154 -16.86 -14.09 3.10
N GLY A 155 -16.68 -12.99 3.83
CA GLY A 155 -16.74 -12.95 5.29
C GLY A 155 -18.15 -13.13 5.87
N GLY A 156 -19.17 -13.24 5.02
CA GLY A 156 -20.56 -13.54 5.39
C GLY A 156 -21.22 -12.46 6.24
N ARG A 157 -20.65 -11.24 6.31
CA ARG A 157 -21.25 -10.16 7.10
C ARG A 157 -22.39 -9.48 6.33
N PRO A 158 -23.58 -9.36 6.93
CA PRO A 158 -24.67 -8.63 6.30
C PRO A 158 -24.34 -7.13 6.21
N LEU A 159 -24.89 -6.46 5.20
CA LEU A 159 -24.81 -5.00 5.04
C LEU A 159 -25.74 -4.29 6.04
N THR A 160 -25.40 -4.38 7.32
CA THR A 160 -26.10 -3.70 8.41
C THR A 160 -25.98 -2.18 8.30
N ARG A 161 -26.74 -1.45 9.13
CA ARG A 161 -26.61 0.02 9.23
C ARG A 161 -25.18 0.46 9.55
N VAL A 162 -24.47 -0.30 10.40
CA VAL A 162 -23.06 -0.05 10.74
C VAL A 162 -22.15 -0.22 9.53
N ALA A 163 -22.31 -1.32 8.77
CA ALA A 163 -21.51 -1.54 7.56
C ALA A 163 -21.75 -0.43 6.52
N LYS A 164 -23.02 -0.03 6.31
CA LYS A 164 -23.37 1.10 5.45
C LYS A 164 -22.75 2.41 5.92
N ALA A 165 -22.78 2.69 7.24
CA ALA A 165 -22.16 3.87 7.81
C ALA A 165 -20.64 3.89 7.58
N LEU A 166 -19.95 2.76 7.74
CA LEU A 166 -18.51 2.65 7.46
C LEU A 166 -18.19 2.88 5.97
N ILE A 167 -19.03 2.38 5.06
CA ILE A 167 -18.90 2.62 3.62
C ILE A 167 -19.09 4.11 3.31
N VAL A 168 -20.16 4.72 3.82
CA VAL A 168 -20.43 6.16 3.63
C VAL A 168 -19.30 7.01 4.21
N ALA A 169 -18.78 6.68 5.39
CA ALA A 169 -17.62 7.36 5.97
C ALA A 169 -16.39 7.27 5.06
N GLY A 170 -16.11 6.08 4.52
CA GLY A 170 -15.04 5.91 3.53
C GLY A 170 -15.25 6.75 2.26
N ILE A 171 -16.47 6.81 1.74
CA ILE A 171 -16.81 7.65 0.58
C ILE A 171 -16.54 9.13 0.90
N VAL A 172 -16.98 9.62 2.06
CA VAL A 172 -16.77 11.02 2.47
C VAL A 172 -15.29 11.35 2.60
N VAL A 173 -14.50 10.49 3.26
CA VAL A 173 -13.05 10.70 3.42
C VAL A 173 -12.34 10.69 2.06
N ASN A 174 -12.64 9.73 1.18
CA ASN A 174 -12.02 9.69 -0.14
C ASN A 174 -12.49 10.81 -1.06
N LEU A 175 -13.74 11.29 -0.94
CA LEU A 175 -14.22 12.45 -1.68
C LEU A 175 -13.48 13.71 -1.24
N PHE A 176 -13.27 13.90 0.07
CA PHE A 176 -12.41 14.96 0.58
C PHE A 176 -11.00 14.87 -0.04
N GLY A 177 -10.40 13.68 -0.04
CA GLY A 177 -9.12 13.43 -0.71
C GLY A 177 -9.14 13.77 -2.20
N ALA A 178 -10.16 13.35 -2.94
CA ALA A 178 -10.27 13.60 -4.37
C ALA A 178 -10.39 15.10 -4.70
N VAL A 179 -11.10 15.87 -3.85
CA VAL A 179 -11.27 17.32 -4.03
C VAL A 179 -10.02 18.09 -3.62
N THR A 180 -9.33 17.68 -2.56
CA THR A 180 -8.24 18.45 -1.96
C THR A 180 -6.85 18.04 -2.43
N PHE A 181 -6.63 16.78 -2.81
CA PHE A 181 -5.32 16.30 -3.22
C PHE A 181 -4.86 17.02 -4.50
N ASP A 182 -3.63 17.53 -4.48
CA ASP A 182 -3.01 18.36 -5.52
C ASP A 182 -3.65 19.75 -5.75
N ARG A 183 -4.66 20.13 -4.95
CA ARG A 183 -5.41 21.40 -5.12
C ARG A 183 -5.45 22.25 -3.85
N GLY A 184 -5.53 21.61 -2.69
CA GLY A 184 -5.72 22.21 -1.38
C GLY A 184 -4.56 21.92 -0.45
N TRP A 185 -3.35 22.32 -0.81
CA TRP A 185 -2.12 22.05 -0.04
C TRP A 185 -2.17 22.55 1.42
N THR A 186 -3.06 23.49 1.75
CA THR A 186 -3.31 23.89 3.14
C THR A 186 -3.74 22.74 4.05
N TYR A 187 -4.38 21.69 3.51
CA TYR A 187 -4.83 20.50 4.25
C TYR A 187 -3.73 19.44 4.39
N TYR A 188 -2.56 19.65 3.79
CA TYR A 188 -1.47 18.68 3.74
C TYR A 188 -0.22 19.25 4.39
N ARG A 189 0.24 18.58 5.45
CA ARG A 189 1.50 18.92 6.09
C ARG A 189 2.62 18.15 5.40
N LEU A 190 3.40 18.90 4.64
CA LEU A 190 4.55 18.40 3.90
C LEU A 190 5.88 18.58 4.67
N GLY A 191 5.86 19.16 5.87
CA GLY A 191 7.04 19.36 6.72
C GLY A 191 7.05 18.46 7.96
N GLY A 192 8.24 18.12 8.46
CA GLY A 192 8.46 17.35 9.70
C GLY A 192 9.40 16.15 9.51
N ASN A 193 10.29 15.96 10.50
CA ASN A 193 11.48 15.10 10.57
C ASN A 193 11.30 13.57 10.35
N THR A 194 10.45 13.13 9.43
CA THR A 194 10.40 11.72 9.03
C THR A 194 11.41 11.38 7.93
N TYR A 195 12.15 12.37 7.45
CA TYR A 195 13.29 12.25 6.51
C TYR A 195 14.42 13.25 6.79
N ASP A 196 14.57 13.75 8.03
CA ASP A 196 15.63 14.71 8.39
C ASP A 196 17.05 14.10 8.44
N VAL A 197 17.39 13.29 7.44
CA VAL A 197 18.75 13.29 6.94
C VAL A 197 18.77 14.33 5.82
N VAL A 198 18.96 15.58 6.24
CA VAL A 198 19.28 16.70 5.38
C VAL A 198 20.46 16.26 4.50
N VAL A 199 20.25 16.13 3.19
CA VAL A 199 21.33 16.39 2.23
C VAL A 199 21.24 17.89 1.98
N PRO A 200 22.17 18.68 2.52
CA PRO A 200 22.31 20.06 2.10
C PRO A 200 22.74 20.02 0.64
N HIS A 201 22.03 20.75 -0.23
CA HIS A 201 22.69 21.29 -1.40
C HIS A 201 23.58 22.44 -0.94
#